data_AF-A0A662EHC3-F1
#
_entry.id   AF-A0A662EHC3-F1
#
_cell.length_a   1.000
_cell.length_b   1.000
_cell.length_c   1.000
_cell.angle_alpha   90.00
_cell.angle_beta   90.00
_cell.angle_gamma   90.00
#
_symmetry.space_group_name_H-M   'P 1'
#
loop_
_entity.id
_entity.type
_entity.pdbx_description
1 polymer ?
#
loop_
_entity_poly.entity_id
_entity_poly.type
_entity_poly.pdbx_seq_one_letter_code
_entity_poly.pdbx_strand_id
1 'polypeptide(L)'
;MVKHGEECLRRFFAFEEARGEQPAMVEQFFAFREGNVRVIGYWDRVDRLRDGALIIDYKTSLAEPKDAARRARESLQLAIYALAYERLVGERPRWVELRFLTPEVVIGRSRPTDAMVSRALRAIAEAEEGIRANAFDPKPSIHACRPCAYRDICPHAKPL
;
A
#
# COMPACT_ATOMS: atom_id res chain seq x y z
N MET A 1 20.30 -11.34 10.06
CA MET A 1 19.11 -11.20 9.19
C MET A 1 18.16 -12.37 9.31
N VAL A 2 18.58 -13.62 9.07
CA VAL A 2 17.67 -14.80 9.13
C VAL A 2 16.96 -14.96 10.48
N LYS A 3 17.70 -14.87 11.60
CA LYS A 3 17.12 -14.97 12.96
C LYS A 3 16.06 -13.90 13.27
N HIS A 4 16.20 -12.70 12.69
CA HIS A 4 15.23 -11.62 12.91
C HIS A 4 13.94 -11.87 12.12
N GLY A 5 14.05 -12.26 10.85
CA GLY A 5 12.89 -12.61 10.03
C GLY A 5 12.11 -13.79 10.60
N GLU A 6 12.81 -14.82 11.10
CA GLU A 6 12.19 -15.96 11.78
C GLU A 6 11.41 -15.53 13.03
N GLU A 7 11.97 -14.65 13.86
CA GLU A 7 11.26 -14.12 15.02
C GLU A 7 10.03 -13.29 14.63
N CYS A 8 10.14 -12.42 13.62
CA CYS A 8 8.99 -11.66 13.11
C CYS A 8 7.87 -12.60 12.64
N LEU A 9 8.20 -13.67 11.92
CA LEU A 9 7.23 -14.66 11.45
C LEU A 9 6.58 -15.42 12.62
N ARG A 10 7.37 -15.84 13.61
CA ARG A 10 6.85 -16.50 14.82
C ARG A 10 5.87 -15.61 15.58
N ARG A 11 6.20 -14.32 15.73
CA ARG A 11 5.37 -13.31 16.40
C ARG A 11 4.10 -13.01 15.62
N PHE A 12 4.22 -12.88 14.30
CA PHE A 12 3.08 -12.71 13.41
C PHE A 12 2.14 -13.92 13.46
N PHE A 13 2.67 -15.15 13.40
CA PHE A 13 1.86 -16.37 13.51
C PHE A 13 1.06 -16.39 14.81
N ALA A 14 1.72 -16.17 15.96
CA ALA A 14 1.04 -16.13 17.26
C ALA A 14 -0.02 -15.01 17.34
N PHE A 15 0.26 -13.86 16.71
CA PHE A 15 -0.68 -12.74 16.62
C PHE A 15 -1.94 -13.09 15.81
N GLU A 16 -1.79 -13.74 14.66
CA GLU A 16 -2.92 -14.15 13.81
C GLU A 16 -3.74 -15.28 14.44
N GLU A 17 -3.09 -16.31 14.98
CA GLU A 17 -3.74 -17.43 15.66
C GLU A 17 -4.62 -16.96 16.83
N ALA A 18 -4.15 -15.97 17.59
CA ALA A 18 -4.90 -15.39 18.70
C ALA A 18 -6.17 -14.64 18.24
N ARG A 19 -6.22 -14.16 16.99
CA ARG A 19 -7.37 -13.45 16.42
C ARG A 19 -8.37 -14.38 15.77
N GLY A 20 -7.90 -15.50 15.20
CA GLY A 20 -8.75 -16.51 14.55
C GLY A 20 -9.51 -15.99 13.32
N GLU A 21 -9.05 -14.89 12.71
CA GLU A 21 -9.67 -14.28 11.54
C GLU A 21 -9.24 -15.03 10.28
N GLN A 22 -10.20 -15.62 9.56
CA GLN A 22 -9.93 -16.24 8.25
C GLN A 22 -10.00 -15.20 7.13
N PRO A 23 -8.96 -15.10 6.29
CA PRO A 23 -8.98 -14.21 5.14
C PRO A 23 -10.00 -14.67 4.10
N ALA A 24 -10.72 -13.71 3.53
CA ALA A 24 -11.62 -13.97 2.41
C ALA A 24 -10.87 -14.04 1.07
N MET A 25 -9.79 -13.26 0.94
CA MET A 25 -8.91 -13.23 -0.22
C MET A 25 -7.45 -13.07 0.23
N VAL A 26 -6.52 -13.77 -0.42
CA VAL A 26 -5.08 -13.70 -0.18
C VAL A 26 -4.38 -13.64 -1.53
N GLU A 27 -3.44 -12.70 -1.71
CA GLU A 27 -2.72 -12.48 -2.97
C GLU A 27 -3.66 -12.44 -4.18
N GLN A 28 -4.81 -11.81 -4.03
CA GLN A 28 -5.86 -11.81 -5.04
C GLN A 28 -5.56 -10.73 -6.08
N PHE A 29 -5.36 -11.16 -7.32
CA PHE A 29 -5.24 -10.28 -8.47
C PHE A 29 -6.50 -9.43 -8.65
N PHE A 30 -6.31 -8.15 -8.97
CA PHE A 30 -7.36 -7.25 -9.41
C PHE A 30 -6.97 -6.51 -10.69
N ALA A 31 -7.98 -6.18 -11.50
CA ALA A 31 -7.82 -5.30 -12.64
C ALA A 31 -9.10 -4.51 -12.88
N PHE A 32 -8.99 -3.19 -13.02
CA PHE A 32 -10.12 -2.34 -13.38
C PHE A 32 -9.69 -1.28 -14.40
N ARG A 33 -10.67 -0.66 -15.05
CA ARG A 33 -10.45 0.48 -15.94
C ARG A 33 -10.76 1.78 -15.22
N GLU A 34 -9.90 2.76 -15.38
CA GLU A 34 -10.15 4.15 -14.97
C GLU A 34 -9.76 5.02 -16.17
N GLY A 35 -10.73 5.73 -16.73
CA GLY A 35 -10.57 6.38 -18.04
C GLY A 35 -10.06 5.42 -19.12
N ASN A 36 -8.91 5.76 -19.72
CA ASN A 36 -8.30 4.99 -20.82
C ASN A 36 -7.17 4.06 -20.35
N VAL A 37 -6.91 3.96 -19.05
CA VAL A 37 -5.89 3.08 -18.49
C VAL A 37 -6.49 1.88 -17.76
N ARG A 38 -5.74 0.79 -17.78
CA ARG A 38 -6.01 -0.40 -16.98
C ARG A 38 -5.10 -0.38 -15.76
N VAL A 39 -5.70 -0.30 -14.58
CA VAL A 39 -4.98 -0.39 -13.30
C VAL A 39 -5.03 -1.85 -12.85
N ILE A 40 -3.86 -2.41 -12.51
CA ILE A 40 -3.71 -3.80 -12.08
C ILE A 40 -2.90 -3.88 -10.79
N GLY A 41 -3.11 -4.95 -10.02
CA GLY A 41 -2.37 -5.20 -8.80
C GLY A 41 -2.84 -6.46 -8.09
N TYR A 42 -2.36 -6.64 -6.86
CA TYR A 42 -2.73 -7.73 -5.97
C TYR A 42 -3.06 -7.13 -4.61
N TRP A 43 -4.16 -7.58 -3.98
CA TRP A 43 -4.33 -7.35 -2.55
C TRP A 43 -3.61 -8.46 -1.80
N ASP A 44 -2.67 -8.11 -0.90
CA ASP A 44 -1.99 -9.09 -0.06
C ASP A 44 -3.02 -9.92 0.74
N ARG A 45 -4.00 -9.24 1.36
CA ARG A 45 -5.10 -9.86 2.07
C ARG A 45 -6.34 -8.97 2.12
N VAL A 46 -7.51 -9.60 2.02
CA VAL A 46 -8.81 -8.96 2.31
C VAL A 46 -9.64 -9.85 3.23
N ASP A 47 -10.13 -9.26 4.31
CA ASP A 47 -11.00 -9.90 5.28
C ASP A 47 -12.43 -9.39 5.13
N ARG A 48 -13.42 -10.25 5.41
CA ARG A 48 -14.84 -9.86 5.52
C ARG A 48 -15.19 -9.64 6.99
N LEU A 49 -15.44 -8.39 7.36
CA LEU A 49 -15.98 -8.05 8.68
C LEU A 49 -17.51 -8.04 8.63
N ARG A 50 -18.14 -7.93 9.80
CA ARG A 50 -19.61 -7.79 9.91
C ARG A 50 -20.14 -6.52 9.22
N ASP A 51 -19.33 -5.45 9.15
CA ASP A 51 -19.73 -4.14 8.63
C ASP A 51 -18.95 -3.71 7.36
N GLY A 52 -18.39 -4.69 6.63
CA GLY A 52 -17.74 -4.50 5.33
C GLY A 52 -16.34 -5.11 5.25
N ALA A 53 -15.62 -4.84 4.15
CA ALA A 53 -14.29 -5.40 3.94
C ALA A 53 -13.18 -4.66 4.70
N LEU A 54 -12.15 -5.40 5.10
CA LEU A 54 -10.88 -4.87 5.58
C LEU A 54 -9.78 -5.29 4.60
N ILE A 55 -9.10 -4.32 3.99
CA ILE A 55 -7.93 -4.58 3.15
C ILE A 55 -6.66 -4.42 4.00
N ILE A 56 -5.77 -5.40 3.94
CA ILE A 56 -4.50 -5.42 4.68
C ILE A 56 -3.35 -5.51 3.68
N ASP A 57 -2.38 -4.62 3.82
CA ASP A 57 -1.09 -4.67 3.13
C ASP A 57 0.02 -4.89 4.17
N TYR A 58 0.85 -5.92 3.95
CA TYR A 58 1.90 -6.29 4.88
C TYR A 58 3.20 -5.54 4.56
N LYS A 59 3.89 -5.08 5.60
CA LYS A 59 5.17 -4.39 5.47
C LYS A 59 6.19 -4.95 6.45
N THR A 60 7.42 -5.16 5.99
CA THR A 60 8.55 -5.57 6.84
C THR A 60 9.42 -4.39 7.30
N SER A 61 9.08 -3.17 6.87
CA SER A 61 9.72 -1.94 7.38
C SER A 61 9.32 -1.68 8.83
N LEU A 62 10.22 -1.09 9.61
CA LEU A 62 9.89 -0.60 10.95
C LEU A 62 8.79 0.50 10.89
N ALA A 63 7.98 0.57 11.94
CA ALA A 63 6.96 1.58 12.13
C ALA A 63 6.78 1.85 13.62
N GLU A 64 6.77 3.13 14.00
CA GLU A 64 6.37 3.52 15.35
C GLU A 64 4.83 3.47 15.46
N PRO A 65 4.26 2.92 16.55
CA PRO A 65 2.80 2.85 16.74
C PRO A 65 2.09 4.21 16.57
N LYS A 66 2.72 5.30 17.05
CA LYS A 66 2.19 6.68 16.93
C LYS A 66 2.03 7.16 15.48
N ASP A 67 2.83 6.62 14.55
CA ASP A 67 2.84 7.03 13.15
C ASP A 67 2.04 6.07 12.25
N ALA A 68 1.74 4.86 12.71
CA ALA A 68 1.16 3.79 11.89
C ALA A 68 -0.18 4.19 11.25
N ALA A 69 -1.10 4.78 12.02
CA ALA A 69 -2.39 5.22 11.50
C ALA A 69 -2.27 6.37 10.48
N ARG A 70 -1.30 7.27 10.68
CA ARG A 70 -0.98 8.33 9.72
C ARG A 70 -0.44 7.75 8.42
N ARG A 71 0.50 6.80 8.50
CA ARG A 71 1.03 6.09 7.32
C ARG A 71 -0.06 5.38 6.53
N ALA A 72 -1.00 4.71 7.20
CA ALA A 72 -2.13 4.08 6.51
C ALA A 72 -3.02 5.10 5.78
N ARG A 73 -3.33 6.23 6.43
CA ARG A 73 -4.10 7.33 5.83
C ARG A 73 -3.38 8.00 4.65
N GLU A 74 -2.07 8.12 4.72
CA GLU A 74 -1.23 8.77 3.71
C GLU A 74 -0.77 7.84 2.57
N SER A 75 -0.95 6.52 2.73
CA SER A 75 -0.55 5.53 1.74
C SER A 75 -1.31 5.69 0.42
N LEU A 76 -0.59 5.97 -0.66
CA LEU A 76 -1.14 5.94 -2.01
C LEU A 76 -1.54 4.51 -2.43
N GLN A 77 -0.76 3.51 -2.01
CA GLN A 77 -1.04 2.10 -2.30
C GLN A 77 -2.39 1.67 -1.72
N LEU A 78 -2.65 1.97 -0.44
CA LEU A 78 -3.94 1.67 0.18
C LEU A 78 -5.10 2.45 -0.44
N ALA A 79 -4.84 3.67 -0.90
CA ALA A 79 -5.83 4.45 -1.63
C ALA A 79 -6.23 3.78 -2.96
N ILE A 80 -5.25 3.29 -3.71
CA ILE A 80 -5.47 2.54 -4.96
C ILE A 80 -6.18 1.21 -4.66
N TYR A 81 -5.80 0.52 -3.58
CA TYR A 81 -6.46 -0.74 -3.19
C TYR A 81 -7.93 -0.52 -2.81
N ALA A 82 -8.24 0.54 -2.06
CA ALA A 82 -9.62 0.89 -1.72
C ALA A 82 -10.44 1.25 -2.96
N LEU A 83 -9.86 2.03 -3.89
CA LEU A 83 -10.48 2.37 -5.17
C LEU A 83 -10.73 1.11 -6.02
N ALA A 84 -9.74 0.22 -6.13
CA ALA A 84 -9.87 -1.03 -6.87
C ALA A 84 -11.02 -1.88 -6.32
N TYR A 85 -11.15 -1.96 -4.99
CA TYR A 85 -12.19 -2.73 -4.34
C TYR A 85 -13.57 -2.10 -4.61
N GLU A 86 -13.68 -0.78 -4.48
CA GLU A 86 -14.90 -0.03 -4.81
C GLU A 86 -15.34 -0.24 -6.26
N ARG A 87 -14.40 -0.24 -7.22
CA ARG A 87 -14.69 -0.44 -8.64
C ARG A 87 -15.14 -1.87 -8.98
N LEU A 88 -14.62 -2.87 -8.26
CA LEU A 88 -14.87 -4.28 -8.56
C LEU A 88 -16.04 -4.87 -7.78
N VAL A 89 -16.27 -4.38 -6.56
CA VAL A 89 -17.31 -4.89 -5.65
C VAL A 89 -18.53 -3.98 -5.63
N GLY A 90 -18.40 -2.72 -6.02
CA GLY A 90 -19.48 -1.72 -6.02
C GLY A 90 -19.68 -1.02 -4.67
N GLU A 91 -18.86 -1.35 -3.67
CA GLU A 91 -18.86 -0.70 -2.36
C GLU A 91 -17.43 -0.45 -1.88
N ARG A 92 -17.24 0.62 -1.10
CA ARG A 92 -15.93 0.94 -0.53
C ARG A 92 -15.61 0.00 0.64
N PRO A 93 -14.37 -0.48 0.80
CA PRO A 93 -14.02 -1.26 1.98
C PRO A 93 -14.17 -0.41 3.24
N ARG A 94 -14.51 -1.08 4.34
CA ARG A 94 -14.73 -0.46 5.64
C ARG A 94 -13.44 0.10 6.24
N TRP A 95 -12.35 -0.65 6.10
CA TRP A 95 -11.03 -0.28 6.62
C TRP A 95 -9.93 -0.63 5.62
N VAL A 96 -8.84 0.13 5.71
CA VAL A 96 -7.55 -0.21 5.10
C VAL A 96 -6.47 -0.23 6.19
N GLU A 97 -5.54 -1.18 6.09
CA GLU A 97 -4.48 -1.41 7.05
C GLU A 97 -3.11 -1.54 6.40
N LEU A 98 -2.11 -0.94 7.06
CA LEU A 98 -0.73 -1.39 6.97
C LEU A 98 -0.42 -2.23 8.20
N ARG A 99 -0.03 -3.49 8.00
CA ARG A 99 0.38 -4.40 9.09
C ARG A 99 1.88 -4.62 9.02
N PHE A 100 2.59 -4.06 10.00
CA PHE A 100 4.05 -4.10 10.06
C PHE A 100 4.52 -5.36 10.81
N LEU A 101 5.19 -6.25 10.08
CA LEU A 101 5.69 -7.53 10.57
C LEU A 101 7.05 -7.37 11.22
N THR A 102 7.03 -6.88 12.47
CA THR A 102 8.21 -6.79 13.34
C THR A 102 8.06 -7.75 14.53
N PRO A 103 9.06 -7.89 15.43
CA PRO A 103 8.88 -8.71 16.64
C PRO A 103 7.67 -8.28 17.49
N GLU A 104 7.23 -7.03 17.35
CA GLU A 104 5.92 -6.56 17.77
C GLU A 104 5.11 -6.16 16.53
N VAL A 105 3.96 -6.79 16.31
CA VAL A 105 3.11 -6.45 15.16
C VAL A 105 2.50 -5.07 15.39
N VAL A 106 2.83 -4.11 14.53
CA VAL A 106 2.27 -2.76 14.58
C VAL A 106 1.22 -2.61 13.49
N ILE A 107 0.03 -2.12 13.83
CA ILE A 107 -1.07 -1.91 12.89
C ILE A 107 -1.35 -0.43 12.72
N GLY A 108 -1.28 0.03 11.47
CA GLY A 108 -1.82 1.31 11.06
C GLY A 108 -3.15 1.11 10.37
N ARG A 109 -4.24 1.61 10.94
CA ARG A 109 -5.60 1.48 10.38
C ARG A 109 -6.15 2.85 9.99
N SER A 110 -6.87 2.92 8.87
CA SER A 110 -7.59 4.13 8.45
C SER A 110 -8.90 3.81 7.76
N ARG A 111 -9.86 4.74 7.80
CA ARG A 111 -11.03 4.68 6.92
C ARG A 111 -10.67 5.26 5.56
N PRO A 112 -11.01 4.58 4.45
CA PRO A 112 -10.86 5.17 3.13
C PRO A 112 -11.89 6.29 2.93
N THR A 113 -11.40 7.53 2.93
CA THR A 113 -12.20 8.74 2.74
C THR A 113 -12.27 9.12 1.26
N ASP A 114 -13.20 10.02 0.90
CA ASP A 114 -13.26 10.56 -0.46
C ASP A 114 -11.97 11.28 -0.86
N ALA A 115 -11.30 11.92 0.09
CA ALA A 115 -9.99 12.54 -0.14
C ALA A 115 -8.91 11.50 -0.48
N MET A 116 -8.95 10.32 0.15
CA MET A 116 -8.05 9.21 -0.15
C MET A 116 -8.32 8.68 -1.56
N VAL A 117 -9.59 8.41 -1.90
CA VAL A 117 -9.98 7.95 -3.25
C VAL A 117 -9.62 8.98 -4.32
N SER A 118 -9.87 10.27 -4.05
CA SER A 118 -9.50 11.36 -4.95
C SER A 118 -7.98 11.44 -5.17
N ARG A 119 -7.17 11.15 -4.14
CA ARG A 119 -5.71 11.09 -4.28
C ARG A 119 -5.29 9.94 -5.20
N ALA A 120 -5.93 8.77 -5.09
CA ALA A 120 -5.65 7.65 -5.99
C ALA A 120 -6.00 8.01 -7.44
N LEU A 121 -7.19 8.57 -7.67
CA LEU A 121 -7.62 9.00 -9.00
C LEU A 121 -6.69 10.04 -9.62
N ARG A 122 -6.28 11.06 -8.85
CA ARG A 122 -5.29 12.06 -9.33
C ARG A 122 -3.96 11.42 -9.68
N ALA A 123 -3.43 10.55 -8.83
CA ALA A 123 -2.17 9.87 -9.11
C ALA A 123 -2.23 8.98 -10.36
N ILE A 124 -3.37 8.31 -10.60
CA ILE A 124 -3.59 7.52 -11.81
C ILE A 124 -3.63 8.43 -13.05
N ALA A 125 -4.36 9.55 -12.98
CA ALA A 125 -4.45 10.50 -14.09
C ALA A 125 -3.09 11.16 -14.40
N GLU A 126 -2.36 11.61 -13.38
CA GLU A 126 -1.01 12.18 -13.54
C GLU A 126 -0.03 11.17 -14.16
N ALA A 127 -0.11 9.90 -13.72
CA ALA A 127 0.70 8.84 -14.30
C ALA A 127 0.31 8.55 -15.76
N GLU A 128 -0.99 8.50 -16.08
CA GLU A 128 -1.48 8.33 -17.46
C GLU A 128 -0.97 9.44 -18.38
N GLU A 129 -1.18 10.70 -17.98
CA GLU A 129 -0.77 11.87 -18.76
C GLU A 129 0.74 11.87 -19.02
N GLY A 130 1.53 11.68 -17.95
CA GLY A 130 2.98 11.65 -18.06
C GLY A 130 3.50 10.53 -18.95
N ILE A 131 2.96 9.31 -18.82
CA ILE A 131 3.35 8.16 -19.65
C ILE A 131 3.01 8.43 -21.13
N ARG A 132 1.81 8.93 -21.43
CA ARG A 132 1.38 9.22 -22.81
C ARG A 132 2.17 10.34 -23.46
N ALA A 133 2.54 11.36 -22.70
CA ALA A 133 3.34 12.49 -23.16
C ALA A 133 4.85 12.16 -23.25
N ASN A 134 5.28 10.96 -22.84
CA ASN A 134 6.69 10.62 -22.62
C ASN A 134 7.41 11.60 -21.67
N ALA A 135 6.69 12.16 -20.70
CA ALA A 135 7.21 13.09 -19.72
C ALA A 135 7.88 12.33 -18.56
N PHE A 136 9.15 11.97 -18.74
CA PHE A 136 9.95 11.20 -17.78
C PHE A 136 11.01 12.05 -17.07
N ASP A 137 10.81 13.37 -17.00
CA ASP A 137 11.72 14.26 -16.30
C ASP A 137 11.93 13.80 -14.85
N PRO A 138 13.20 13.69 -14.40
CA PRO A 138 13.49 13.23 -13.05
C PRO A 138 12.97 14.24 -12.03
N LYS A 139 12.42 13.73 -10.93
CA LYS A 139 11.98 14.51 -9.76
C LYS A 139 12.93 14.25 -8.59
N PRO A 140 14.16 14.80 -8.61
CA PRO A 140 15.19 14.43 -7.65
C PRO A 140 14.81 14.89 -6.25
N SER A 141 15.06 14.03 -5.27
CA SER A 141 14.93 14.33 -3.84
C SER A 141 15.82 13.38 -3.06
N ILE A 142 16.20 13.74 -1.83
CA ILE A 142 17.01 12.85 -0.97
C ILE A 142 16.36 11.46 -0.83
N HIS A 143 15.04 11.42 -0.68
CA HIS A 143 14.29 10.17 -0.51
C HIS A 143 14.22 9.32 -1.79
N ALA A 144 14.11 9.94 -2.96
CA ALA A 144 14.07 9.22 -4.24
C ALA A 144 15.47 8.81 -4.70
N CYS A 145 16.47 9.68 -4.53
CA CYS A 145 17.79 9.48 -5.13
C CYS A 145 18.74 8.65 -4.28
N ARG A 146 18.65 8.70 -2.93
CA ARG A 146 19.54 7.93 -2.05
C ARG A 146 19.46 6.40 -2.29
N PRO A 147 18.27 5.78 -2.44
CA PRO A 147 18.15 4.35 -2.73
C PRO A 147 18.13 4.02 -4.23
N CYS A 148 18.23 5.01 -5.13
CA CYS A 148 18.07 4.80 -6.56
C CYS A 148 19.24 3.99 -7.15
N ALA A 149 18.94 2.89 -7.84
CA ALA A 149 19.95 2.05 -8.51
C ALA A 149 20.73 2.79 -9.62
N TYR A 150 20.18 3.88 -10.16
CA TYR A 150 20.79 4.69 -11.22
C TYR A 150 21.52 5.92 -10.69
N ARG A 151 21.66 6.07 -9.36
CA ARG A 151 22.22 7.27 -8.73
C ARG A 151 23.61 7.63 -9.26
N ASP A 152 24.46 6.64 -9.52
CA ASP A 152 25.86 6.88 -9.91
C ASP A 152 26.02 7.36 -11.35
N ILE A 153 25.00 7.15 -12.20
CA ILE A 153 24.98 7.59 -13.60
C ILE A 153 23.98 8.71 -13.88
N CYS A 154 23.16 9.09 -12.91
CA CYS A 154 22.12 10.11 -13.09
C CYS A 154 22.71 11.52 -12.91
N PRO A 155 22.63 12.41 -13.93
CA PRO A 155 23.16 13.76 -13.82
C PRO A 155 22.38 14.64 -12.82
N HIS A 156 21.17 14.24 -12.42
CA HIS A 156 20.31 14.97 -11.48
C HIS A 156 20.44 14.47 -10.02
N ALA A 157 21.31 13.50 -9.75
CA ALA A 157 21.45 12.92 -8.42
C ALA A 157 22.39 13.70 -7.47
N LYS A 158 23.08 14.75 -7.96
CA LYS A 158 24.06 15.52 -7.19
C LYS A 158 24.09 17.02 -7.57
N PRO A 159 24.40 17.92 -6.63
CA PRO A 159 24.36 17.67 -5.19
C PRO A 159 22.90 17.66 -4.72
N LEU A 160 22.54 16.68 -3.89
CA LEU A 160 21.26 16.64 -3.18
C LEU A 160 21.50 16.80 -1.69
#